data_AF-A0A0Q8D9Q2-F1
#
_entry.id   AF-A0A0Q8D9Q2-F1
#
_cell.length_a   1.000
_cell.length_b   1.000
_cell.length_c   1.000
_cell.angle_alpha   90.00
_cell.angle_beta   90.00
_cell.angle_gamma   90.00
#
_symmetry.space_group_name_H-M   'P 1'
#
loop_
_entity.id
_entity.type
_entity.pdbx_description
1 polymer ?
#
loop_
_entity_poly.entity_id
_entity_poly.type
_entity_poly.pdbx_seq_one_letter_code
_entity_poly.pdbx_strand_id
1 'polypeptide(L)'
;MPATGGTMKLEPAWLLGLLLIAGRAPAETAQAPTDDQMLRACAEEAQRSDDPVGRSMRCLREARERVQHQLDDTYCRLSRSLPPAQREKLVASQVAWSRYYDAQTELTMARGLELDNVIEYLRIRMMWFRLEELNAQNRITSAISERGE
;
A
#
# COMPACT_ATOMS: atom_id res chain seq x y z
N MET A 1 -72.54 33.30 -19.86
CA MET A 1 -72.56 32.37 -18.71
C MET A 1 -71.78 31.11 -19.09
N PRO A 2 -71.06 30.46 -18.17
CA PRO A 2 -69.60 30.38 -18.24
C PRO A 2 -69.01 29.04 -18.76
N ALA A 3 -67.75 29.16 -19.19
CA ALA A 3 -66.58 28.30 -18.94
C ALA A 3 -66.62 26.79 -19.24
N THR A 4 -65.70 26.36 -20.11
CA THR A 4 -64.80 25.23 -19.80
C THR A 4 -63.40 25.55 -20.31
N GLY A 5 -62.50 25.87 -19.37
CA GLY A 5 -61.08 26.05 -19.62
C GLY A 5 -60.36 24.70 -19.59
N GLY A 6 -59.72 24.32 -20.69
CA GLY A 6 -58.80 23.20 -20.75
C GLY A 6 -57.40 23.67 -20.38
N THR A 7 -56.92 23.32 -19.19
CA THR A 7 -55.54 23.55 -18.76
C THR A 7 -54.67 22.38 -19.24
N MET A 8 -53.95 22.57 -20.36
CA MET A 8 -52.84 21.68 -20.73
C MET A 8 -51.67 21.93 -19.77
N LYS A 9 -51.44 20.98 -18.86
CA LYS A 9 -50.23 20.94 -18.03
C LYS A 9 -49.06 20.46 -18.90
N LEU A 10 -48.13 21.36 -19.23
CA LEU A 10 -46.81 20.99 -19.71
C LEU A 10 -45.95 20.59 -18.52
N GLU A 11 -45.62 19.31 -18.39
CA GLU A 11 -44.64 18.85 -17.42
C GLU A 11 -43.20 19.11 -17.91
N PRO A 12 -42.31 19.66 -17.06
CA PRO A 12 -40.94 19.95 -17.43
C PRO A 12 -40.10 18.67 -17.45
N ALA A 13 -39.93 18.07 -18.62
CA ALA A 13 -39.08 16.89 -18.85
C ALA A 13 -37.56 17.13 -18.61
N TRP A 14 -37.15 18.35 -18.24
CA TRP A 14 -35.74 18.70 -18.03
C TRP A 14 -35.20 18.36 -16.62
N LEU A 15 -36.05 17.97 -15.67
CA LEU A 15 -35.60 17.61 -14.31
C LEU A 15 -34.91 16.24 -14.22
N LEU A 16 -35.05 15.38 -15.24
CA LEU A 16 -34.39 14.06 -15.26
C LEU A 16 -32.94 14.10 -15.80
N GLY A 17 -32.52 15.19 -16.45
CA GLY A 17 -31.17 15.31 -17.02
C GLY A 17 -30.08 15.63 -15.99
N LEU A 18 -30.42 16.27 -14.88
CA LEU A 18 -29.46 16.76 -13.87
C LEU A 18 -29.07 15.72 -12.81
N LEU A 19 -29.77 14.59 -12.72
CA LEU A 19 -29.49 13.54 -11.73
C LEU A 19 -28.40 12.54 -12.15
N LEU A 20 -27.94 12.56 -13.42
CA LEU A 20 -26.92 11.64 -13.90
C LEU A 20 -25.46 12.15 -13.76
N ILE A 21 -25.26 13.41 -13.35
CA ILE A 21 -23.91 13.99 -13.21
C ILE A 21 -23.39 13.90 -11.76
N ALA A 22 -24.25 13.64 -10.76
CA ALA A 22 -23.89 13.65 -9.35
C ALA A 22 -23.39 12.30 -8.77
N GLY A 23 -23.09 11.31 -9.62
CA GLY A 23 -23.01 9.90 -9.19
C GLY A 23 -21.63 9.23 -9.11
N ARG A 24 -20.51 9.93 -9.34
CA ARG A 24 -19.18 9.37 -9.07
C ARG A 24 -18.51 10.16 -7.96
N ALA A 25 -18.92 9.88 -6.72
CA ALA A 25 -17.99 10.06 -5.61
C ALA A 25 -16.70 9.30 -5.99
N PRO A 26 -15.51 9.92 -5.87
CA PRO A 26 -14.28 9.16 -6.02
C PRO A 26 -14.41 7.97 -5.07
N ALA A 27 -14.29 6.76 -5.61
CA ALA A 27 -14.03 5.62 -4.76
C ALA A 27 -12.74 5.98 -4.05
N GLU A 28 -12.84 6.37 -2.78
CA GLU A 28 -11.71 6.58 -1.91
C GLU A 28 -11.07 5.20 -1.82
N THR A 29 -10.13 4.94 -2.73
CA THR A 29 -9.35 3.72 -2.72
C THR A 29 -8.67 3.75 -1.37
N ALA A 30 -9.16 2.95 -0.42
CA ALA A 30 -8.55 2.84 0.88
C ALA A 30 -7.09 2.47 0.63
N GLN A 31 -6.21 3.46 0.73
CA GLN A 31 -4.79 3.26 0.55
C GLN A 31 -4.39 2.26 1.62
N ALA A 32 -3.65 1.21 1.25
CA ALA A 32 -3.10 0.31 2.25
C ALA A 32 -2.36 1.17 3.30
N PRO A 33 -2.50 0.86 4.59
CA PRO A 33 -1.91 1.67 5.65
C PRO A 33 -0.40 1.78 5.44
N THR A 34 0.17 2.96 5.71
CA THR A 34 1.62 3.14 5.71
C THR A 34 2.26 2.32 6.83
N ASP A 35 3.56 2.09 6.77
CA ASP A 35 4.29 1.46 7.87
C ASP A 35 4.12 2.24 9.18
N ASP A 36 4.23 3.56 9.15
CA ASP A 36 4.00 4.39 10.35
C ASP A 36 2.58 4.26 10.93
N GLN A 37 1.56 4.05 10.09
CA GLN A 37 0.18 3.80 10.56
C GLN A 37 0.06 2.41 11.20
N MET A 38 0.62 1.40 10.55
CA MET A 38 0.64 0.03 11.06
C MET A 38 1.41 -0.09 12.38
N LEU A 39 2.57 0.56 12.48
CA LEU A 39 3.43 0.50 13.66
C LEU A 39 2.82 1.25 14.84
N ARG A 40 2.15 2.38 14.58
CA ARG A 40 1.33 3.07 15.59
C ARG A 40 0.17 2.20 16.09
N ALA A 41 -0.54 1.53 15.18
CA ALA A 41 -1.62 0.63 15.56
C ALA A 41 -1.11 -0.51 16.47
N CYS A 42 0.05 -1.11 16.15
CA CYS A 42 0.70 -2.10 17.02
C CYS A 42 1.01 -1.56 18.41
N ALA A 43 1.55 -0.33 18.50
CA ALA A 43 1.88 0.29 19.78
C ALA A 43 0.62 0.58 20.62
N GLU A 44 -0.44 1.09 20.01
CA GLU A 44 -1.72 1.36 20.69
C GLU A 44 -2.40 0.09 21.18
N GLU A 45 -2.37 -0.98 20.38
CA GLU A 45 -2.92 -2.27 20.77
C GLU A 45 -2.12 -2.89 21.92
N ALA A 46 -0.79 -2.78 21.91
CA ALA A 46 0.08 -3.21 23.00
C ALA A 46 -0.21 -2.48 24.31
N GLN A 47 -0.47 -1.17 24.28
CA GLN A 47 -0.79 -0.37 25.48
C GLN A 47 -2.10 -0.80 26.16
N ARG A 48 -3.02 -1.44 25.43
CA ARG A 48 -4.29 -1.95 25.97
C ARG A 48 -4.20 -3.43 26.42
N SER A 49 -2.99 -4.00 26.45
CA SER A 49 -2.73 -5.40 26.80
C SER A 49 -2.23 -5.54 28.23
N ASP A 50 -2.62 -6.62 28.90
CA ASP A 50 -1.98 -7.04 30.16
C ASP A 50 -0.55 -7.56 29.96
N ASP A 51 -0.18 -7.89 28.72
CA ASP A 51 1.18 -8.20 28.26
C ASP A 51 1.54 -7.27 27.08
N PRO A 52 2.04 -6.05 27.36
CA PRO A 52 2.37 -5.08 26.31
C PRO A 52 3.54 -5.53 25.42
N VAL A 53 4.58 -6.13 26.01
CA VAL A 53 5.79 -6.54 25.28
C VAL A 53 5.48 -7.67 24.32
N GLY A 54 4.83 -8.73 24.80
CA GLY A 54 4.48 -9.86 23.95
C GLY A 54 3.44 -9.51 22.90
N ARG A 55 2.47 -8.62 23.22
CA ARG A 55 1.51 -8.15 22.21
C ARG A 55 2.18 -7.29 21.13
N SER A 56 3.07 -6.38 21.50
CA SER A 56 3.84 -5.56 20.55
C SER A 56 4.64 -6.45 19.60
N MET A 57 5.40 -7.42 20.13
CA MET A 57 6.22 -8.32 19.33
C MET A 57 5.40 -9.20 18.38
N ARG A 58 4.22 -9.69 18.79
CA ARG A 58 3.33 -10.43 17.88
C ARG A 58 2.87 -9.55 16.71
N CYS A 59 2.40 -8.34 17.01
CA CYS A 59 1.95 -7.41 15.96
C CYS A 59 3.08 -7.03 15.00
N LEU A 60 4.28 -6.77 15.51
CA LEU A 60 5.46 -6.46 14.68
C LEU A 60 5.86 -7.64 13.77
N ARG A 61 5.79 -8.89 14.25
CA ARG A 61 6.08 -10.06 13.41
C ARG A 61 5.08 -10.22 12.28
N GLU A 62 3.78 -10.11 12.57
CA GLU A 62 2.74 -10.15 11.54
C GLU A 62 2.88 -8.99 10.53
N ALA A 63 3.22 -7.80 11.03
CA ALA A 63 3.53 -6.64 10.21
C ALA A 63 4.69 -6.93 9.24
N ARG A 64 5.79 -7.50 9.75
CA ARG A 64 6.95 -7.89 8.93
C ARG A 64 6.56 -8.91 7.85
N GLU A 65 5.77 -9.92 8.20
CA GLU A 65 5.27 -10.91 7.24
C GLU A 65 4.42 -10.28 6.13
N ARG A 66 3.51 -9.36 6.50
CA ARG A 66 2.71 -8.61 5.51
C ARG A 66 3.59 -7.80 4.56
N VAL A 67 4.60 -7.10 5.08
CA VAL A 67 5.51 -6.31 4.24
C VAL A 67 6.37 -7.20 3.34
N GLN A 68 6.82 -8.36 3.83
CA GLN A 68 7.55 -9.34 3.01
C GLN A 68 6.70 -9.79 1.81
N HIS A 69 5.45 -10.20 2.08
CA HIS A 69 4.54 -10.63 1.03
C HIS A 69 4.30 -9.53 -0.02
N GLN A 70 4.08 -8.29 0.41
CA GLN A 70 3.90 -7.16 -0.50
C GLN A 70 5.16 -6.90 -1.34
N LEU A 71 6.35 -7.03 -0.75
CA LEU A 71 7.62 -6.87 -1.45
C LEU A 71 7.80 -7.95 -2.52
N ASP A 72 7.53 -9.22 -2.19
CA ASP A 72 7.65 -10.34 -3.12
C ASP A 72 6.65 -10.23 -4.29
N ASP A 73 5.40 -9.86 -4.01
CA ASP A 73 4.38 -9.61 -5.02
C ASP A 73 4.78 -8.47 -5.96
N THR A 74 5.30 -7.37 -5.39
CA THR A 74 5.70 -6.18 -6.14
C THR A 74 6.91 -6.45 -7.01
N TYR A 75 7.89 -7.22 -6.50
CA TYR A 75 9.02 -7.72 -7.26
C TYR A 75 8.56 -8.59 -8.43
N CYS A 76 7.63 -9.53 -8.19
CA CYS A 76 7.11 -10.40 -9.25
C CYS A 76 6.36 -9.62 -10.33
N ARG A 77 5.54 -8.63 -9.95
CA ARG A 77 4.86 -7.74 -10.90
C ARG A 77 5.86 -6.97 -11.76
N LEU A 78 6.87 -6.36 -11.14
CA LEU A 78 7.90 -5.61 -11.86
C LEU A 78 8.70 -6.52 -12.80
N SER A 79 9.11 -7.70 -12.32
CA SER A 79 9.84 -8.66 -13.12
C SER A 79 9.07 -9.08 -14.37
N ARG A 80 7.74 -9.24 -14.29
CA ARG A 80 6.92 -9.61 -15.45
C ARG A 80 6.74 -8.48 -16.47
N SER A 81 6.83 -7.21 -16.05
CA SER A 81 6.66 -6.05 -16.95
C SER A 81 7.96 -5.58 -17.61
N LEU A 82 9.12 -6.04 -17.14
CA LEU A 82 10.42 -5.62 -17.65
C LEU A 82 10.90 -6.46 -18.85
N PRO A 83 11.62 -5.84 -19.82
CA PRO A 83 12.36 -6.57 -20.85
C PRO A 83 13.45 -7.49 -20.26
N PRO A 84 13.90 -8.55 -20.98
CA PRO A 84 14.87 -9.54 -20.47
C PRO A 84 16.12 -8.94 -19.81
N ALA A 85 16.82 -8.02 -20.48
CA ALA A 85 18.04 -7.41 -19.95
C ALA A 85 17.80 -6.56 -18.69
N GLN A 86 16.60 -6.00 -18.51
CA GLN A 86 16.25 -5.25 -17.30
C GLN A 86 15.84 -6.17 -16.15
N ARG A 87 15.21 -7.32 -16.45
CA ARG A 87 14.90 -8.35 -15.44
C ARG A 87 16.16 -8.89 -14.77
N GLU A 88 17.24 -9.12 -15.53
CA GLU A 88 18.52 -9.56 -14.96
C GLU A 88 19.10 -8.54 -13.98
N LYS A 89 19.00 -7.24 -14.30
CA LYS A 89 19.41 -6.16 -13.38
C LYS A 89 18.53 -6.11 -12.14
N LEU A 90 17.22 -6.31 -12.29
CA LEU A 90 16.29 -6.38 -11.16
C LEU A 90 16.67 -7.54 -10.23
N VAL A 91 16.91 -8.75 -10.75
CA VAL A 91 17.39 -9.91 -9.99
C VAL A 91 18.68 -9.58 -9.23
N ALA A 92 19.68 -9.04 -9.92
CA ALA A 92 20.96 -8.69 -9.29
C ALA A 92 20.78 -7.67 -8.16
N SER A 93 19.95 -6.63 -8.36
CA SER A 93 19.65 -5.64 -7.33
C SER A 93 18.94 -6.25 -6.11
N GLN A 94 18.01 -7.18 -6.33
CA GLN A 94 17.25 -7.81 -5.27
C GLN A 94 18.13 -8.74 -4.42
N VAL A 95 19.05 -9.48 -5.07
CA VAL A 95 20.05 -10.30 -4.37
C VAL A 95 21.00 -9.42 -3.54
N ALA A 96 21.48 -8.31 -4.10
CA ALA A 96 22.34 -7.38 -3.36
C ALA A 96 21.62 -6.76 -2.16
N TRP A 97 20.35 -6.39 -2.34
CA TRP A 97 19.51 -5.87 -1.27
C TRP A 97 19.28 -6.90 -0.16
N SER A 98 19.01 -8.16 -0.50
CA SER A 98 18.83 -9.23 0.51
C SER A 98 20.07 -9.39 1.36
N ARG A 99 21.26 -9.42 0.74
CA ARG A 99 22.54 -9.51 1.47
C ARG A 99 22.77 -8.31 2.38
N TYR A 100 22.41 -7.11 1.92
CA TYR A 100 22.44 -5.92 2.75
C TYR A 100 21.48 -6.03 3.95
N TYR A 101 20.24 -6.45 3.72
CA TYR A 101 19.23 -6.63 4.76
C TYR A 101 19.69 -7.65 5.82
N ASP A 102 20.24 -8.78 5.40
CA ASP A 102 20.76 -9.82 6.29
C ASP A 102 21.92 -9.28 7.14
N ALA A 103 22.89 -8.61 6.51
CA ALA A 103 24.02 -8.01 7.20
C ALA A 103 23.58 -6.94 8.22
N GLN A 104 22.62 -6.08 7.88
CA GLN A 104 22.07 -5.10 8.82
C GLN A 104 21.31 -5.76 9.97
N THR A 105 20.60 -6.86 9.71
CA THR A 105 19.91 -7.61 10.74
C THR A 105 20.92 -8.25 11.71
N GLU A 106 22.00 -8.84 11.22
CA GLU A 106 23.07 -9.38 12.08
C GLU A 106 23.75 -8.29 12.93
N LEU A 107 24.04 -7.13 12.33
CA LEU A 107 24.62 -5.98 13.03
C LEU A 107 23.71 -5.41 14.14
N THR A 108 22.39 -5.56 13.99
CA THR A 108 21.41 -5.08 14.97
C THR A 108 21.09 -6.13 16.03
N MET A 109 21.07 -7.42 15.69
CA MET A 109 20.87 -8.54 16.62
C MET A 109 22.07 -8.80 17.56
N ALA A 110 23.25 -8.23 17.28
CA ALA A 110 24.41 -8.28 18.17
C ALA A 110 24.24 -7.45 19.46
N ARG A 111 23.19 -6.62 19.57
CA ARG A 111 22.88 -5.79 20.75
C ARG A 111 21.70 -6.43 21.50
N GLY A 112 21.89 -6.73 22.78
CA GLY A 112 21.07 -7.70 23.55
C GLY A 112 19.56 -7.42 23.67
N LEU A 113 18.88 -8.40 24.28
CA LEU A 113 17.42 -8.66 24.39
C LEU A 113 16.48 -7.49 24.74
N GLU A 114 17.00 -6.34 25.18
CA GLU A 114 16.17 -5.18 25.56
C GLU A 114 15.63 -4.40 24.35
N LEU A 115 16.16 -4.65 23.15
CA LEU A 115 15.84 -3.89 21.93
C LEU A 115 15.09 -4.68 20.85
N ASP A 116 14.58 -5.88 21.16
CA ASP A 116 13.91 -6.77 20.18
C ASP A 116 12.82 -6.05 19.38
N ASN A 117 12.01 -5.23 20.05
CA ASN A 117 10.92 -4.46 19.41
C ASN A 117 11.47 -3.42 18.42
N VAL A 118 12.58 -2.76 18.78
CA VAL A 118 13.24 -1.75 17.95
C VAL A 118 13.94 -2.42 16.77
N ILE A 119 14.55 -3.58 16.98
CA ILE A 119 15.17 -4.39 15.93
C ILE A 119 14.10 -4.80 14.90
N GLU A 120 12.96 -5.34 15.34
CA GLU A 120 11.86 -5.70 14.44
C GLU A 120 11.30 -4.47 13.70
N TYR A 121 11.18 -3.31 14.38
CA TYR A 121 10.80 -2.05 13.71
C TYR A 121 11.77 -1.68 12.59
N LEU A 122 13.09 -1.72 12.85
CA LEU A 122 14.11 -1.41 11.84
C LEU A 122 14.04 -2.37 10.64
N ARG A 123 13.83 -3.66 10.89
CA ARG A 123 13.65 -4.67 9.85
C ARG A 123 12.46 -4.35 8.95
N ILE A 124 11.31 -4.03 9.54
CA ILE A 124 10.10 -3.63 8.81
C ILE A 124 10.39 -2.39 7.96
N ARG A 125 11.03 -1.37 8.54
CA ARG A 125 11.33 -0.11 7.84
C ARG A 125 12.24 -0.31 6.63
N MET A 126 13.28 -1.14 6.75
CA MET A 126 14.16 -1.47 5.62
C MET A 126 13.41 -2.17 4.48
N MET A 127 12.52 -3.10 4.81
CA MET A 127 11.67 -3.77 3.82
C MET A 127 10.68 -2.81 3.16
N TRP A 128 10.10 -1.90 3.93
CA TRP A 128 9.19 -0.89 3.42
C TRP A 128 9.86 0.04 2.40
N PHE A 129 11.07 0.53 2.68
CA PHE A 129 11.82 1.35 1.73
C PHE A 129 12.07 0.64 0.39
N ARG A 130 12.42 -0.65 0.44
CA ARG A 130 12.58 -1.45 -0.78
C ARG A 130 11.27 -1.63 -1.53
N LEU A 131 10.18 -1.90 -0.82
CA LEU A 131 8.84 -1.97 -1.40
C LEU A 131 8.46 -0.66 -2.12
N GLU A 132 8.70 0.50 -1.50
CA GLU A 132 8.44 1.81 -2.11
C GLU A 132 9.26 2.04 -3.37
N GLU A 133 10.53 1.66 -3.36
CA GLU A 133 11.41 1.72 -4.53
C GLU A 133 10.85 0.88 -5.69
N LEU A 134 10.48 -0.38 -5.43
CA LEU A 134 9.93 -1.28 -6.45
C LEU A 134 8.56 -0.81 -6.95
N ASN A 135 7.74 -0.22 -6.09
CA ASN A 135 6.48 0.40 -6.50
C ASN A 135 6.70 1.62 -7.39
N ALA A 136 7.70 2.45 -7.10
CA ALA A 136 8.07 3.58 -7.95
C ALA A 136 8.55 3.11 -9.33
N GLN A 137 9.38 2.07 -9.38
CA GLN A 137 9.82 1.46 -10.63
C GLN A 137 8.64 0.89 -11.44
N ASN A 138 7.70 0.18 -10.81
CA ASN A 138 6.48 -0.28 -11.47
C ASN A 138 5.69 0.87 -12.11
N ARG A 139 5.49 1.98 -11.39
CA ARG A 139 4.79 3.16 -11.94
C ARG A 139 5.50 3.74 -13.16
N ILE A 140 6.83 3.81 -13.13
CA ILE A 140 7.64 4.28 -14.28
C ILE A 140 7.47 3.33 -15.46
N THR A 141 7.56 2.02 -15.24
CA THR A 141 7.38 1.01 -16.29
C THR A 141 5.99 1.07 -16.93
N SER A 142 4.92 1.18 -16.13
CA SER A 142 3.55 1.36 -16.64
C SER A 142 3.42 2.63 -17.48
N ALA A 143 3.94 3.76 -16.98
CA ALA A 143 3.85 5.04 -17.70
C ALA A 143 4.66 5.06 -19.01
N ILE A 144 5.73 4.24 -19.13
CA ILE A 144 6.46 4.07 -20.40
C ILE A 144 5.63 3.24 -21.38
N SER A 145 4.98 2.17 -20.90
CA SER A 145 4.12 1.31 -21.72
C SER A 145 2.96 2.11 -22.34
N GLU A 146 2.28 2.93 -21.54
CA GLU A 146 1.15 3.77 -21.97
C GLU A 146 1.54 4.85 -23.01
N ARG A 147 2.81 5.25 -23.07
CA ARG A 147 3.31 6.22 -24.07
C ARG A 147 3.80 5.59 -25.37
N GLY A 148 4.03 4.28 -25.36
CA GLY A 148 4.47 3.51 -26.52
C GLY A 148 3.32 2.97 -27.38
N GLU A 149 2.09 3.09 -26.90
CA GLU A 149 0.82 2.86 -27.61
C GLU A 149 0.30 4.16 -28.23
#